data_AF-A0A5E7G0I8-F1
#
_entry.id   AF-A0A5E7G0I8-F1
#
_cell.length_a   1.000
_cell.length_b   1.000
_cell.length_c   1.000
_cell.angle_alpha   90.00
_cell.angle_beta   90.00
_cell.angle_gamma   90.00
#
_symmetry.space_group_name_H-M   'P 1'
#
loop_
_entity.id
_entity.type
_entity.pdbx_description
1 polymer ?
#
loop_
_entity_poly.entity_id
_entity_poly.type
_entity_poly.pdbx_seq_one_letter_code
_entity_poly.pdbx_strand_id
1 'polypeptide(L)' 'MTPITSKKAQNPQRPASIDLSNQLFIEADQLSEAAYALLSNQPISAQTLHEFSELKRRADEKYLEARQEWLKAKDKINR' A
#
# COMPACT_ATOMS: atom_id res chain seq x y z
N MET A 1 -8.64 16.67 41.09
CA MET A 1 -8.25 15.68 40.07
C MET A 1 -9.23 15.82 38.91
N THR A 2 -8.85 16.51 37.84
CA THR A 2 -9.66 16.62 36.62
C THR A 2 -9.09 15.63 35.60
N PRO A 3 -9.91 14.75 35.00
CA PRO A 3 -9.42 13.84 33.98
C PRO A 3 -9.13 14.65 32.71
N ILE A 4 -7.86 14.64 32.31
CA ILE A 4 -7.40 15.18 31.04
C ILE A 4 -7.89 14.20 29.98
N THR A 5 -9.10 14.43 29.44
CA THR A 5 -9.53 13.82 28.20
C THR A 5 -8.59 14.33 27.12
N SER A 6 -7.53 13.58 26.85
CA SER A 6 -6.70 13.73 25.65
C SER A 6 -7.59 13.49 24.44
N LYS A 7 -8.26 14.56 24.00
CA LYS A 7 -8.75 14.70 22.64
C LYS A 7 -7.53 14.59 21.75
N LYS A 8 -7.26 13.35 21.32
CA LYS A 8 -6.34 13.02 20.24
C LYS A 8 -6.73 13.93 19.10
N ALA A 9 -5.91 14.95 18.84
CA ALA A 9 -6.16 15.97 17.85
C ALA A 9 -6.42 15.27 16.51
N GLN A 10 -7.71 15.12 16.18
CA GLN A 10 -8.15 14.79 14.85
C GLN A 10 -7.85 16.04 14.03
N ASN A 11 -6.66 16.04 13.43
CA ASN A 11 -6.27 16.99 12.41
C ASN A 11 -7.32 16.90 11.30
N PRO A 12 -8.14 17.94 11.07
CA PRO A 12 -9.13 17.88 10.01
C PRO A 12 -8.39 18.06 8.68
N GLN A 13 -8.68 17.20 7.71
CA GLN A 13 -8.11 17.21 6.35
C GLN A 13 -6.67 16.70 6.23
N ARG A 14 -6.42 15.42 6.57
CA ARG A 14 -5.72 14.63 5.54
C ARG A 14 -6.75 14.38 4.44
N PRO A 15 -6.51 14.78 3.19
CA PRO A 15 -7.43 14.43 2.11
C PRO A 15 -7.54 12.90 2.11
N ALA A 16 -8.78 12.38 2.12
CA ALA A 16 -9.04 10.93 2.15
C ALA A 16 -8.25 10.15 1.08
N SER A 17 -7.85 10.82 0.00
CA SER A 17 -6.93 10.34 -1.04
C SER A 17 -5.54 9.92 -0.53
N ILE A 18 -5.00 10.55 0.51
CA ILE A 18 -3.71 10.16 1.12
C ILE A 18 -3.88 8.87 1.93
N ASP A 19 -4.98 8.74 2.69
CA ASP A 19 -5.23 7.52 3.46
C ASP A 19 -5.52 6.33 2.53
N LEU A 20 -6.24 6.55 1.43
CA LEU A 20 -6.44 5.54 0.37
C LEU A 20 -5.12 5.12 -0.29
N SER A 21 -4.27 6.10 -0.65
CA SER A 21 -2.96 5.81 -1.24
C SER A 21 -2.06 5.01 -0.30
N ASN A 22 -2.05 5.35 0.99
CA ASN A 22 -1.32 4.59 2.00
C ASN A 22 -1.83 3.15 2.12
N GLN A 23 -3.15 2.92 2.08
CA GLN A 23 -3.71 1.57 2.07
C GLN A 23 -3.26 0.78 0.83
N LEU A 24 -3.31 1.40 -0.35
CA LEU A 24 -2.86 0.76 -1.60
C LEU A 24 -1.36 0.42 -1.56
N PHE A 25 -0.51 1.25 -0.95
CA PHE A 25 0.91 0.94 -0.75
C PHE A 25 1.12 -0.26 0.20
N ILE A 26 0.37 -0.34 1.30
CA ILE A 26 0.44 -1.48 2.22
C ILE A 26 0.01 -2.77 1.52
N GLU A 27 -1.07 -2.72 0.73
CA GLU A 27 -1.52 -3.88 -0.04
C GLU A 27 -0.50 -4.32 -1.10
N ALA A 28 0.13 -3.37 -1.80
CA ALA A 28 1.18 -3.68 -2.76
C ALA A 28 2.40 -4.32 -2.10
N ASP A 29 2.77 -3.86 -0.90
CA ASP A 29 3.88 -4.40 -0.13
C ASP A 29 3.59 -5.83 0.33
N GLN A 30 2.39 -6.08 0.87
CA GLN A 30 1.95 -7.43 1.25
C GLN A 30 1.93 -8.41 0.07
N LEU A 31 1.51 -7.95 -1.12
CA LEU A 31 1.55 -8.76 -2.33
C LEU A 31 2.99 -9.07 -2.77
N SER A 32 3.91 -8.11 -2.64
CA SER A 32 5.34 -8.38 -2.88
C SER A 32 5.92 -9.36 -1.86
N GLU A 33 5.60 -9.20 -0.58
CA GLU A 33 6.04 -10.11 0.48
C GLU A 33 5.54 -11.54 0.23
N ALA A 34 4.27 -11.70 -0.13
CA ALA A 34 3.69 -12.98 -0.52
C ALA A 34 4.38 -13.57 -1.76
N ALA A 35 4.74 -12.75 -2.75
CA ALA A 35 5.49 -13.20 -3.92
C ALA A 35 6.87 -13.75 -3.47
N TYR A 36 7.63 -13.01 -2.69
CA TYR A 36 8.92 -13.47 -2.19
C TYR A 36 8.82 -14.71 -1.29
N ALA A 37 7.72 -14.87 -0.53
CA ALA A 37 7.46 -16.07 0.25
C ALA A 37 7.32 -17.33 -0.64
N LEU A 38 6.78 -17.21 -1.85
CA LEU A 38 6.72 -18.34 -2.80
C LEU A 38 8.11 -18.82 -3.22
N LEU A 39 9.08 -17.91 -3.33
CA LEU A 39 10.48 -18.26 -3.65
C LEU A 39 11.22 -18.90 -2.47
N SER A 40 10.73 -18.72 -1.25
CA SER A 40 11.29 -19.36 -0.06
C SER A 40 10.95 -20.85 0.03
N ASN A 41 9.90 -21.31 -0.66
CA ASN A 41 9.51 -22.71 -0.69
C ASN A 41 10.23 -23.42 -1.84
N GLN A 42 11.30 -24.16 -1.50
CA GLN A 42 12.03 -25.00 -2.44
C GLN A 42 11.33 -26.37 -2.59
N PRO A 43 11.35 -26.99 -3.78
CA PRO A 43 12.02 -26.54 -5.01
C PRO A 43 11.22 -25.48 -5.78
N ILE A 44 11.92 -24.43 -6.26
CA ILE A 44 11.31 -23.44 -7.17
C ILE A 44 11.03 -24.13 -8.52
N SER A 45 9.76 -24.27 -8.85
CA SER A 45 9.31 -24.80 -10.13
C SER A 45 8.94 -23.67 -11.11
N ALA A 46 8.78 -24.00 -12.39
CA ALA A 46 8.25 -23.05 -13.38
C ALA A 46 6.86 -22.50 -12.98
N GLN A 47 6.05 -23.31 -12.28
CA GLN A 47 4.76 -22.88 -11.74
C GLN A 47 4.93 -21.85 -10.61
N THR A 48 5.88 -22.07 -9.69
CA THR A 48 6.20 -21.11 -8.62
C THR A 48 6.67 -19.77 -9.18
N LEU A 49 7.48 -19.78 -10.25
CA LEU A 49 7.90 -18.56 -10.95
C LEU A 49 6.75 -17.85 -11.65
N HIS A 50 5.81 -18.61 -12.22
CA HIS A 50 4.61 -18.04 -12.84
C HIS A 50 3.71 -17.36 -11.81
N GLU A 51 3.44 -18.03 -10.69
CA GLU A 51 2.66 -17.47 -9.57
C GLU A 51 3.35 -16.25 -8.95
N PHE A 52 4.68 -16.28 -8.81
CA PHE A 52 5.47 -15.12 -8.40
C PHE A 52 5.28 -13.93 -9.36
N SER A 53 5.41 -14.17 -10.66
CA SER A 53 5.27 -13.11 -11.67
C SER A 53 3.87 -12.50 -11.66
N GLU A 54 2.83 -13.31 -11.48
CA GLU A 54 1.46 -12.82 -11.37
C GLU A 54 1.22 -12.00 -10.11
N LEU A 55 1.74 -12.44 -8.96
CA LEU A 55 1.66 -11.67 -7.72
C LEU A 55 2.44 -10.36 -7.82
N LYS A 56 3.63 -10.39 -8.43
CA LYS A 56 4.44 -9.19 -8.63
C LYS A 56 3.75 -8.20 -9.56
N ARG A 57 3.16 -8.68 -10.67
CA ARG A 57 2.38 -7.84 -11.59
C ARG A 57 1.21 -7.15 -10.86
N ARG A 58 0.47 -7.87 -10.02
CA ARG A 58 -0.63 -7.30 -9.23
C ARG A 58 -0.14 -6.26 -8.22
N ALA A 59 1.00 -6.52 -7.56
CA ALA A 59 1.62 -5.57 -6.65
C ALA A 59 2.00 -4.27 -7.38
N ASP A 60 2.62 -4.40 -8.56
CA ASP A 60 3.05 -3.27 -9.37
C ASP A 60 1.86 -2.44 -9.90
N GLU A 61 0.76 -3.10 -10.28
CA GLU A 61 -0.50 -2.42 -10.66
C GLU A 61 -1.06 -1.58 -9.49
N LYS A 62 -1.13 -2.17 -8.29
CA LYS A 62 -1.57 -1.44 -7.08
C LYS A 62 -0.63 -0.30 -6.71
N TYR A 63 0.67 -0.49 -6.89
CA TYR A 63 1.67 0.55 -6.66
C TYR A 63 1.50 1.73 -7.62
N LEU A 64 1.22 1.46 -8.90
CA LEU A 64 0.95 2.49 -9.90
C LEU A 64 -0.33 3.28 -9.56
N GLU A 65 -1.39 2.58 -9.15
CA GLU A 65 -2.64 3.22 -8.71
C GLU A 65 -2.43 4.09 -7.46
N ALA A 66 -1.75 3.54 -6.44
CA ALA A 66 -1.38 4.27 -5.23
C ALA A 66 -0.59 5.54 -5.54
N ARG A 67 0.38 5.43 -6.46
CA ARG A 67 1.24 6.54 -6.89
C ARG A 67 0.45 7.59 -7.66
N GLN A 68 -0.49 7.19 -8.51
CA GLN A 68 -1.34 8.12 -9.25
C GLN A 68 -2.27 8.89 -8.30
N GLU A 69 -2.88 8.21 -7.34
CA GLU A 69 -3.73 8.85 -6.32
C GLU A 69 -2.92 9.77 -5.40
N TRP A 70 -1.70 9.39 -5.04
CA TRP A 70 -0.79 10.27 -4.31
C TRP A 70 -0.44 11.54 -5.09
N LEU A 71 -0.14 11.41 -6.39
CA LEU A 71 0.15 12.56 -7.25
C LEU A 71 -1.06 13.49 -7.37
N LYS A 72 -2.27 12.95 -7.55
CA LYS A 72 -3.52 13.74 -7.56
C LYS A 72 -3.76 14.44 -6.22
N ALA A 73 -3.50 13.76 -5.10
CA ALA A 73 -3.63 14.34 -3.77
C ALA A 73 -2.61 15.46 -3.55
N LYS A 74 -1.36 15.26 -4.00
CA LYS A 74 -0.29 16.27 -3.92
C LYS A 74 -0.62 17.51 -4.73
N ASP A 75 -1.15 17.35 -5.94
CA ASP A 75 -1.58 18.46 -6.80
C ASP A 75 -2.70 19.29 -6.15
N LYS A 76 -3.67 18.62 -5.50
CA LYS A 76 -4.75 19.27 -4.73
C LYS A 76 -4.29 20.00 -3.48
N ILE A 77 -3.16 19.60 -2.87
CA ILE A 77 -2.59 20.26 -1.69
C ILE A 77 -1.77 21.50 -2.10
N ASN A 78 -1.24 21.54 -3.32
CA ASN A 78 -0.34 22.59 -3.79
C ASN A 78 -1.04 23.72 -4.56
N ARG A 79 -2.38 23.73 -4.60
CA ARG A 79 -3.23 24.69 -5.31
C ARG A 79 -4.13 25.43 -4.35
#